data_AF-A0A960PNP5-F1
#
_entry.id   AF-A0A960PNP5-F1
#
_cell.length_a   1.000
_cell.length_b   1.000
_cell.length_c   1.000
_cell.angle_alpha   90.00
_cell.angle_beta   90.00
_cell.angle_gamma   90.00
#
_symmetry.space_group_name_H-M   'P 1'
#
loop_
_entity.id
_entity.type
_entity.pdbx_description
1 polymer ?
#
loop_
_entity_poly.entity_id
_entity_poly.type
_entity_poly.pdbx_seq_one_letter_code
_entity_poly.pdbx_strand_id
1 'polypeptide(L)'
;MSRFREVLPVEAHYVARVAAMLAEDCGPCTQLNLRMALEAGVEKGLLEALIHRPDELPEPLRALREYAFAVASGDSPTEEQAAVVRQAFGDGAPAELAVLIAGSRIYPTAKRALLQAQHCEILRLEL
;
A
#
# COMPACT_ATOMS: atom_id res chain seq x y z
N MET A 1 -13.06 -1.53 -6.76
CA MET A 1 -11.60 -1.77 -6.87
C MET A 1 -11.21 -2.72 -5.74
N SER A 2 -10.35 -3.71 -6.02
CA SER A 2 -10.45 -5.05 -5.45
C SER A 2 -10.61 -5.09 -3.92
N ARG A 3 -11.80 -5.54 -3.47
CA ARG A 3 -11.99 -6.13 -2.13
C ARG A 3 -11.33 -7.52 -2.02
N PHE A 4 -10.67 -7.95 -3.09
CA PHE A 4 -9.98 -9.24 -3.13
C PHE A 4 -8.85 -9.20 -2.12
N ARG A 5 -9.03 -10.01 -1.09
CA ARG A 5 -8.09 -10.28 -0.01
C ARG A 5 -8.36 -11.70 0.41
N GLU A 6 -7.40 -12.57 0.22
CA GLU A 6 -7.52 -14.00 0.50
C GLU A 6 -6.47 -14.42 1.52
N VAL A 7 -5.22 -14.00 1.32
CA VAL A 7 -4.08 -14.38 2.17
C VAL A 7 -3.58 -13.25 3.06
N LEU A 8 -3.63 -11.98 2.64
CA LEU A 8 -3.09 -10.90 3.45
C LEU A 8 -4.04 -10.55 4.62
N PRO A 9 -3.54 -10.40 5.86
CA PRO A 9 -4.32 -9.80 6.94
C PRO A 9 -4.64 -8.32 6.63
N VAL A 10 -5.61 -7.75 7.36
CA VAL A 10 -6.13 -6.40 7.05
C VAL A 10 -5.04 -5.33 7.09
N GLU A 11 -4.13 -5.42 8.05
CA GLU A 11 -3.00 -4.51 8.22
C GLU A 11 -2.05 -4.60 7.03
N ALA A 12 -1.64 -5.81 6.65
CA ALA A 12 -0.74 -6.02 5.50
C ALA A 12 -1.36 -5.53 4.19
N HIS A 13 -2.65 -5.80 3.97
CA HIS A 13 -3.39 -5.32 2.80
C HIS A 13 -3.35 -3.80 2.68
N TYR A 14 -3.64 -3.08 3.77
CA TYR A 14 -3.64 -1.62 3.74
C TYR A 14 -2.23 -1.01 3.74
N VAL A 15 -1.25 -1.64 4.37
CA VAL A 15 0.17 -1.26 4.26
C VAL A 15 0.61 -1.30 2.79
N ALA A 16 0.36 -2.40 2.08
CA ALA A 16 0.69 -2.53 0.66
C ALA A 16 -0.06 -1.50 -0.21
N ARG A 17 -1.36 -1.30 0.02
CA ARG A 17 -2.16 -0.34 -0.76
C ARG A 17 -1.68 1.08 -0.58
N VAL A 18 -1.44 1.51 0.65
CA VAL A 18 -0.95 2.86 0.93
C VAL A 18 0.46 3.04 0.39
N ALA A 19 1.35 2.06 0.52
CA ALA A 19 2.68 2.08 -0.10
C ALA A 19 2.61 2.27 -1.62
N ALA A 20 1.72 1.54 -2.31
CA ALA A 20 1.50 1.71 -3.74
C ALA A 20 0.96 3.10 -4.10
N MET A 21 0.07 3.69 -3.27
CA MET A 21 -0.43 5.05 -3.50
C MET A 21 0.62 6.14 -3.25
N LEU A 22 1.53 5.92 -2.29
CA LEU A 22 2.68 6.79 -2.08
C LEU A 22 3.61 6.77 -3.30
N ALA A 23 3.90 5.60 -3.87
CA ALA A 23 4.69 5.48 -5.09
C ALA A 23 4.01 6.12 -6.32
N GLU A 24 2.67 6.07 -6.38
CA GLU A 24 1.87 6.71 -7.43
C GLU A 24 1.80 8.23 -7.34
N ASP A 25 2.28 8.82 -6.24
CA ASP A 25 2.22 10.26 -5.96
C ASP A 25 0.81 10.85 -6.11
N CYS A 26 -0.21 10.11 -5.67
CA CYS A 26 -1.60 10.60 -5.66
C CYS A 26 -2.06 10.88 -4.23
N GLY A 27 -1.79 12.08 -3.71
CA GLY A 27 -2.17 12.52 -2.37
C GLY A 27 -3.63 12.21 -1.98
N PRO A 28 -4.64 12.59 -2.78
CA PRO A 28 -6.04 12.27 -2.50
C PRO A 28 -6.34 10.76 -2.52
N CYS A 29 -5.63 9.98 -3.35
CA CYS A 29 -5.78 8.54 -3.39
C CYS A 29 -5.17 7.90 -2.13
N THR A 30 -4.01 8.39 -1.68
CA THR A 30 -3.38 7.98 -0.42
C THR A 30 -4.30 8.29 0.75
N GLN A 31 -4.82 9.53 0.84
CA GLN A 31 -5.75 9.95 1.89
C GLN A 31 -7.02 9.08 1.92
N LEU A 32 -7.57 8.73 0.76
CA LEU A 32 -8.71 7.81 0.69
C LEU A 32 -8.36 6.43 1.25
N ASN A 33 -7.21 5.86 0.88
CA ASN A 33 -6.80 4.55 1.36
C ASN A 33 -6.50 4.54 2.88
N LEU A 34 -5.99 5.65 3.43
CA LEU A 34 -5.80 5.81 4.88
C LEU A 34 -7.14 5.81 5.63
N ARG A 35 -8.15 6.54 5.14
CA ARG A 35 -9.50 6.50 5.72
C ARG A 35 -10.11 5.10 5.63
N MET A 36 -10.00 4.45 4.47
CA MET A 36 -10.46 3.07 4.31
C MET A 36 -9.77 2.09 5.26
N ALA A 37 -8.48 2.31 5.56
CA ALA A 37 -7.74 1.51 6.53
C ALA A 37 -8.27 1.70 7.96
N LEU A 38 -8.48 2.95 8.37
CA LEU A 38 -9.08 3.28 9.67
C LEU A 38 -10.48 2.68 9.81
N GLU A 39 -11.34 2.83 8.79
CA GLU A 39 -12.69 2.25 8.74
C GLU A 39 -12.66 0.71 8.82
N ALA A 40 -11.61 0.09 8.28
CA ALA A 40 -11.41 -1.36 8.36
C ALA A 40 -10.77 -1.84 9.67
N GLY A 41 -10.50 -0.93 10.62
CA GLY A 41 -9.98 -1.24 11.94
C GLY A 41 -8.45 -1.32 12.04
N VAL A 42 -7.71 -0.84 11.03
CA VAL A 42 -6.25 -0.74 11.13
C VAL A 42 -5.88 0.31 12.16
N GLU A 43 -4.94 -0.04 13.04
CA GLU A 43 -4.48 0.81 14.13
C GLU A 43 -3.86 2.11 13.58
N LYS A 44 -4.20 3.25 14.21
CA LYS A 44 -3.79 4.57 13.73
C LYS A 44 -2.27 4.76 13.82
N GLY A 45 -1.63 4.35 14.91
CA GLY A 45 -0.18 4.40 15.10
C GLY A 45 0.59 3.59 14.04
N LEU A 46 0.06 2.45 13.60
CA LEU A 46 0.62 1.71 12.46
C LEU A 46 0.57 2.55 11.16
N LEU A 47 -0.54 3.23 10.90
CA LEU A 47 -0.67 4.12 9.74
C LEU A 47 0.22 5.37 9.86
N GLU A 48 0.39 5.91 11.06
CA GLU A 48 1.33 7.01 11.32
C GLU A 48 2.77 6.58 11.04
N ALA A 49 3.17 5.41 11.53
CA ALA A 49 4.49 4.83 11.24
C ALA A 49 4.67 4.63 9.73
N LEU A 50 3.67 4.07 9.04
CA LEU A 50 3.71 3.85 7.59
C LEU A 50 4.00 5.12 6.77
N ILE A 51 3.43 6.27 7.19
CA ILE A 51 3.58 7.55 6.47
C ILE A 51 4.86 8.27 6.87
N HIS A 52 5.13 8.35 8.18
CA HIS A 52 6.15 9.27 8.71
C HIS A 52 7.45 8.59 9.12
N ARG A 53 7.39 7.32 9.52
CA ARG A 53 8.52 6.58 10.09
C ARG A 53 8.52 5.14 9.57
N PRO A 54 8.61 4.94 8.24
CA PRO A 54 8.45 3.62 7.63
C PRO A 54 9.49 2.61 8.13
N ASP A 55 10.66 3.07 8.55
CA ASP A 55 11.73 2.24 9.14
C ASP A 55 11.35 1.69 10.52
N GLU A 56 10.37 2.29 11.21
CA GLU A 56 9.85 1.83 12.50
C GLU A 56 8.72 0.80 12.34
N LEU A 57 8.29 0.50 11.10
CA LEU A 57 7.31 -0.56 10.88
C LEU A 57 7.85 -1.90 11.40
N PRO A 58 7.02 -2.68 12.11
CA PRO A 58 7.43 -4.02 12.52
C PRO A 58 7.65 -4.89 11.28
N GLU A 59 8.66 -5.76 11.32
CA GLU A 59 8.64 -6.91 10.42
C GLU A 59 7.43 -7.79 10.77
N PRO A 60 6.69 -8.34 9.80
CA PRO A 60 6.99 -8.41 8.36
C PRO A 60 6.39 -7.29 7.49
N LEU A 61 5.75 -6.28 8.10
CA LEU A 61 5.03 -5.21 7.37
C LEU A 61 5.97 -4.25 6.65
N ARG A 62 7.18 -4.04 7.16
CA ARG A 62 8.20 -3.20 6.52
C ARG A 62 8.67 -3.79 5.19
N ALA A 63 9.09 -5.06 5.17
CA ALA A 63 9.45 -5.75 3.93
C ALA A 63 8.31 -5.74 2.90
N LEU A 64 7.06 -5.93 3.35
CA LEU A 64 5.88 -5.85 2.50
C LEU A 64 5.62 -4.44 1.94
N ARG A 65 5.82 -3.40 2.76
CA ARG A 65 5.74 -2.00 2.31
C ARG A 65 6.76 -1.74 1.22
N GLU A 66 8.02 -2.11 1.44
CA GLU A 66 9.11 -1.91 0.47
C GLU A 66 8.86 -2.68 -0.82
N TYR A 67 8.41 -3.93 -0.70
CA TYR A 67 8.00 -4.75 -1.84
C TYR A 67 6.94 -4.03 -2.67
N ALA A 68 5.86 -3.58 -2.04
CA ALA A 68 4.74 -2.95 -2.74
C ALA A 68 5.14 -1.60 -3.35
N PHE A 69 5.96 -0.82 -2.64
CA PHE A 69 6.48 0.46 -3.13
C PHE A 69 7.38 0.26 -4.35
N ALA A 70 8.33 -0.68 -4.32
CA ALA A 70 9.23 -0.97 -5.43
C ALA A 70 8.46 -1.36 -6.70
N VAL A 71 7.53 -2.32 -6.58
CA VAL A 71 6.70 -2.77 -7.72
C VAL A 71 5.84 -1.63 -8.28
N ALA A 72 5.25 -0.80 -7.40
CA ALA A 72 4.46 0.35 -7.85
C ALA A 72 5.32 1.41 -8.55
N SER A 73 6.56 1.62 -8.12
CA SER A 73 7.53 2.52 -8.76
C SER A 73 8.08 1.99 -10.10
N GLY A 74 7.78 0.74 -10.46
CA GLY A 74 8.28 0.10 -11.68
C GLY A 74 9.58 -0.67 -11.50
N ASP A 75 10.05 -0.81 -10.26
CA ASP A 75 11.20 -1.62 -9.89
C ASP A 75 10.76 -3.05 -9.52
N SER A 76 11.75 -3.92 -9.32
CA SER A 76 11.53 -5.27 -8.78
C SER A 76 11.93 -5.32 -7.31
N PRO A 77 11.14 -6.01 -6.46
CA PRO A 77 11.55 -6.28 -5.08
C PRO A 77 12.75 -7.24 -5.07
N THR A 78 13.53 -7.20 -4.00
CA THR A 78 14.63 -8.16 -3.84
C THR A 78 14.09 -9.55 -3.49
N GLU A 79 14.88 -10.60 -3.76
CA GLU A 79 14.50 -11.96 -3.35
C GLU A 79 14.38 -12.11 -1.83
N GLU A 80 15.16 -11.34 -1.06
CA GLU A 80 15.06 -11.29 0.39
C GLU A 80 13.71 -10.72 0.85
N GLN A 81 13.28 -9.58 0.27
CA GLN A 81 11.96 -9.00 0.55
C GLN A 81 10.83 -9.97 0.17
N ALA A 82 10.95 -10.61 -1.00
CA ALA A 82 9.97 -11.60 -1.44
C ALA A 82 9.91 -12.82 -0.51
N ALA A 83 11.07 -13.29 -0.01
CA ALA A 83 11.15 -14.41 0.92
C ALA A 83 10.50 -14.08 2.27
N VAL A 84 10.78 -12.89 2.84
CA VAL A 84 10.15 -12.43 4.09
C VAL A 84 8.63 -12.37 3.94
N VAL A 85 8.13 -11.80 2.85
CA VAL A 85 6.70 -11.69 2.56
C VAL A 85 6.05 -13.08 2.45
N ARG A 86 6.65 -14.02 1.70
CA ARG A 86 6.13 -15.39 1.59
C ARG A 86 6.14 -16.13 2.92
N GLN A 87 7.21 -15.99 3.70
CA GLN A 87 7.34 -16.63 5.01
C GLN A 87 6.28 -16.12 5.99
N ALA A 88 5.99 -14.82 5.97
CA ALA A 88 5.07 -14.18 6.89
C ALA A 88 3.59 -14.35 6.52
N PHE A 89 3.27 -14.27 5.23
CA PHE A 89 1.89 -14.14 4.75
C PHE A 89 1.47 -15.27 3.80
N GLY A 90 2.36 -16.25 3.56
CA GLY A 90 2.13 -17.41 2.70
C GLY A 90 2.57 -17.19 1.25
N ASP A 91 2.73 -18.31 0.53
CA ASP A 91 3.22 -18.32 -0.86
C ASP A 91 2.30 -17.60 -1.85
N GLY A 92 1.03 -17.42 -1.50
CA GLY A 92 0.06 -16.65 -2.30
C GLY A 92 0.21 -15.13 -2.19
N ALA A 93 0.95 -14.63 -1.19
CA ALA A 93 1.04 -13.19 -0.91
C ALA A 93 1.60 -12.37 -2.09
N PRO A 94 2.65 -12.80 -2.81
CA PRO A 94 3.12 -12.10 -4.00
C PRO A 94 2.06 -11.98 -5.11
N ALA A 95 1.23 -13.01 -5.31
CA ALA A 95 0.16 -12.99 -6.31
C ALA A 95 -0.95 -12.01 -5.91
N GLU A 96 -1.35 -12.01 -4.65
CA GLU A 96 -2.32 -11.05 -4.12
C GLU A 96 -1.79 -9.61 -4.20
N LEU A 97 -0.52 -9.39 -3.84
CA LEU A 97 0.16 -8.09 -4.00
C LEU A 97 0.17 -7.61 -5.45
N ALA A 98 0.44 -8.51 -6.42
CA ALA A 98 0.42 -8.14 -7.84
C ALA A 98 -0.96 -7.61 -8.28
N VAL A 99 -2.04 -8.31 -7.91
CA VAL A 99 -3.42 -7.90 -8.21
C VAL A 99 -3.77 -6.59 -7.51
N LEU A 100 -3.41 -6.47 -6.23
CA LEU A 100 -3.65 -5.29 -5.39
C LEU A 100 -2.96 -4.05 -5.96
N ILE A 101 -1.68 -4.15 -6.32
CA ILE A 101 -0.89 -3.03 -6.85
C ILE A 101 -1.43 -2.65 -8.22
N ALA A 102 -1.56 -3.60 -9.15
CA ALA A 102 -2.09 -3.32 -10.50
C ALA A 102 -3.48 -2.68 -10.43
N GLY A 103 -4.35 -3.20 -9.57
CA GLY A 103 -5.69 -2.66 -9.36
C GLY A 103 -5.68 -1.25 -8.77
N SER A 104 -4.83 -1.00 -7.77
CA SER A 104 -4.79 0.30 -7.08
C SER A 104 -4.37 1.45 -8.01
N ARG A 105 -3.49 1.17 -8.99
CA ARG A 105 -2.97 2.16 -9.95
C ARG A 105 -3.99 2.67 -10.97
N ILE A 106 -5.13 1.98 -11.15
CA ILE A 106 -6.14 2.34 -12.17
C ILE A 106 -6.63 3.78 -11.96
N TYR A 107 -6.97 4.17 -10.72
CA TYR A 107 -7.57 5.47 -10.46
C TYR A 107 -6.57 6.63 -10.55
N PRO A 108 -5.36 6.56 -9.94
CA PRO A 108 -4.29 7.53 -10.20
C PRO A 108 -3.99 7.69 -11.70
N THR A 109 -3.89 6.58 -12.43
CA THR A 109 -3.61 6.59 -13.88
C THR A 109 -4.72 7.28 -14.66
N ALA A 110 -5.98 6.96 -14.38
CA ALA A 110 -7.13 7.60 -15.02
C ALA A 110 -7.15 9.10 -14.75
N LYS A 111 -6.92 9.54 -13.49
CA LYS A 111 -6.84 10.97 -13.15
C LYS A 111 -5.76 11.68 -13.94
N ARG A 112 -4.55 11.12 -14.03
CA ARG A 112 -3.46 11.71 -14.82
C ARG A 112 -3.81 11.79 -16.30
N ALA A 113 -4.33 10.70 -16.88
CA ALA A 113 -4.72 10.65 -18.29
C ALA A 113 -5.82 11.65 -18.66
N LEU A 114 -6.75 11.92 -17.74
CA LEU A 114 -7.86 12.87 -17.91
C LEU A 114 -7.49 14.31 -17.51
N LEU A 115 -6.23 14.59 -17.15
CA LEU A 115 -5.78 15.91 -16.65
C LEU A 115 -6.52 16.38 -15.39
N GLN A 116 -6.95 15.43 -14.55
CA GLN A 116 -7.62 15.65 -13.27
C GLN A 116 -6.73 15.29 -12.06
N ALA A 117 -5.41 15.20 -12.29
CA ALA A 117 -4.47 14.96 -11.22
C ALA A 117 -4.35 16.22 -10.34
N GLN A 118 -4.58 16.04 -9.05
CA GLN A 118 -4.33 17.03 -8.02
C GLN A 118 -3.07 16.61 -7.27
N HIS A 119 -2.17 17.56 -7.10
CA HIS A 119 -0.85 17.38 -6.50
C HIS A 119 -0.83 18.32 -5.29
N CYS A 120 -0.44 17.81 -4.12
CA CYS A 120 -0.58 18.40 -2.78
C CYS A 120 -1.90 18.08 -2.05
N GLU A 121 -1.81 17.10 -1.14
CA GLU A 121 -2.79 16.83 -0.09
C GLU A 121 -2.00 16.61 1.21
N ILE A 122 -2.38 17.26 2.31
CA ILE A 122 -1.78 16.95 3.62
C ILE A 122 -2.49 15.70 4.13
N LEU A 123 -1.73 14.62 4.32
CA LEU A 123 -2.27 13.37 4.84
C LEU A 123 -2.73 13.54 6.29
N ARG A 124 -3.96 13.11 6.58
CA ARG A 124 -4.59 13.19 7.91
C ARG A 124 -5.16 11.84 8.30
N LEU A 125 -5.00 11.49 9.56
CA LEU A 125 -5.57 10.28 10.16
C LEU A 125 -6.73 10.66 11.07
N GLU A 126 -7.80 11.09 10.43
CA GLU A 126 -9.09 11.47 11.02
C GLU A 126 -10.15 10.58 10.35
N LEU A 127 -11.11 10.09 11.15
CA LEU A 127 -12.29 9.36 10.65
C LEU A 127 -13.39 10.34 10.26
#